data_AF-A0A840J1D9-F1
#
_entry.id   AF-A0A840J1D9-F1
#
_cell.length_a   1.000
_cell.length_b   1.000
_cell.length_c   1.000
_cell.angle_alpha   90.00
_cell.angle_beta   90.00
_cell.angle_gamma   90.00
#
_symmetry.space_group_name_H-M   'P 1'
#
loop_
_entity.id
_entity.type
_entity.pdbx_description
1 polymer ?
#
loop_
_entity_poly.entity_id
_entity_poly.type
_entity_poly.pdbx_seq_one_letter_code
_entity_poly.pdbx_strand_id
1 'polypeptide(L)'
;MPDEIERLRAALHEPPAEQFAPPDLTRIMADGKRLRRRRRALSGAGAAAAVVAVLAVVFGTVWLRTPGPAQQVPAAAPPTASDLGTPAPTTPVAPVPTQPIGDVITTDLRTPDGQLVFYFAKVDQVPGVDFGVMAGLRTADRLQPLYLANETKGSDTSFGFHGTSGGTIVGRTRIPVFGYFSGPAEQITTTVGGRTLAAHTARWSKDPDVVMFWFDPKDVPSAARLTPLVAYTADGKRLTR
;
A
#
# COMPACT_ATOMS: atom_id res chain seq x y z
N MET A 1 41.16 -29.19 -14.66
CA MET A 1 39.96 -28.36 -14.94
C MET A 1 38.61 -29.08 -14.83
N PRO A 2 38.43 -30.40 -15.10
CA PRO A 2 37.11 -31.03 -14.96
C PRO A 2 36.62 -31.20 -13.50
N ASP A 3 37.54 -31.22 -12.53
CA ASP A 3 37.20 -31.48 -11.11
C ASP A 3 36.49 -30.32 -10.39
N GLU A 4 36.59 -29.09 -10.90
CA GLU A 4 36.04 -27.90 -10.25
C GLU A 4 34.53 -27.76 -10.49
N ILE A 5 34.08 -28.12 -11.70
CA ILE A 5 32.65 -28.15 -12.05
C ILE A 5 31.93 -29.24 -11.27
N GLU A 6 32.58 -30.40 -11.08
CA GLU A 6 31.97 -31.51 -10.33
C GLU A 6 31.92 -31.20 -8.82
N ARG A 7 32.92 -30.50 -8.27
CA ARG A 7 32.86 -29.96 -6.90
C ARG A 7 31.73 -28.94 -6.71
N LEU A 8 31.51 -28.05 -7.68
CA LEU A 8 30.41 -27.08 -7.61
C LEU A 8 29.05 -27.78 -7.69
N ARG A 9 28.91 -28.79 -8.54
CA ARG A 9 27.68 -29.60 -8.65
C ARG A 9 27.40 -30.36 -7.35
N ALA A 10 28.43 -30.91 -6.71
CA ALA A 10 28.30 -31.57 -5.41
C ALA A 10 27.86 -30.60 -4.31
N ALA A 11 28.47 -29.41 -4.23
CA ALA A 11 28.11 -28.39 -3.24
C ALA A 11 26.68 -27.85 -3.41
N LEU A 12 26.17 -27.75 -4.64
CA LEU A 12 24.80 -27.33 -4.92
C LEU A 12 23.75 -28.42 -4.65
N HIS A 13 24.15 -29.68 -4.50
CA HIS A 13 23.28 -30.80 -4.17
C HIS A 13 23.40 -31.25 -2.72
N GLU A 14 24.20 -30.54 -1.91
CA GLU A 14 24.29 -30.78 -0.48
C GLU A 14 23.03 -30.22 0.20
N PRO A 15 22.13 -31.06 0.74
CA PRO A 15 20.99 -30.58 1.50
C PRO A 15 21.51 -29.88 2.77
N PRO A 16 20.94 -28.73 3.14
CA PRO A 16 21.36 -28.02 4.36
C PRO A 16 21.27 -28.95 5.58
N ALA A 17 22.34 -28.97 6.39
CA ALA A 17 22.44 -29.82 7.57
C ALA A 17 21.38 -29.50 8.64
N GLU A 18 20.76 -28.32 8.56
CA GLU A 18 19.69 -27.90 9.45
C GLU A 18 18.32 -28.20 8.83
N GLN A 19 17.64 -29.20 9.40
CA GLN A 19 16.21 -29.35 9.20
C GLN A 19 15.52 -28.13 9.80
N PHE A 20 14.86 -27.31 8.96
CA PHE A 20 14.03 -26.21 9.43
C PHE A 20 13.03 -26.73 10.46
N ALA A 21 13.10 -26.22 11.68
CA ALA A 21 12.16 -26.60 12.73
C ALA A 21 10.73 -26.37 12.21
N PRO A 22 9.81 -27.36 12.39
CA PRO A 22 8.45 -27.22 11.92
C PRO A 22 7.83 -25.95 12.54
N PRO A 23 7.19 -25.08 11.74
CA PRO A 23 6.59 -23.86 12.26
C PRO A 23 5.59 -24.16 13.36
N ASP A 24 5.74 -23.50 14.52
CA ASP A 24 4.76 -23.60 15.61
C ASP A 24 3.49 -22.83 15.24
N LEU A 25 2.60 -23.53 14.52
CA LEU A 25 1.33 -23.00 14.07
C LEU A 25 0.47 -22.51 15.24
N THR A 26 0.58 -23.15 16.41
CA THR A 26 -0.19 -22.79 17.61
C THR A 26 0.21 -21.40 18.10
N ARG A 27 1.51 -21.16 18.20
CA ARG A 27 2.07 -19.85 18.58
C ARG A 27 1.75 -18.78 17.54
N ILE A 28 1.93 -19.09 16.25
CA ILE A 28 1.62 -18.16 15.15
C ILE A 28 0.12 -17.77 15.15
N MET A 29 -0.77 -18.74 15.36
CA MET A 29 -2.21 -18.49 15.43
C MET A 29 -2.60 -17.70 16.68
N ALA A 30 -1.97 -17.96 17.82
CA ALA A 30 -2.19 -17.20 19.06
C ALA A 30 -1.77 -15.73 18.91
N ASP A 31 -0.60 -15.49 18.31
CA ASP A 31 -0.10 -14.14 18.01
C ASP A 31 -1.02 -13.40 17.04
N GLY A 32 -1.45 -14.07 15.96
CA GLY A 32 -2.41 -13.52 15.00
C GLY A 32 -3.79 -13.23 15.60
N LYS A 33 -4.26 -14.03 16.57
CA LYS A 33 -5.53 -13.81 17.28
C LYS A 33 -5.42 -12.60 18.22
N ARG A 34 -4.31 -12.44 18.94
CA ARG A 34 -4.06 -11.27 19.81
C ARG A 34 -4.05 -9.97 19.01
N LEU A 35 -3.40 -9.97 17.84
CA LEU A 35 -3.34 -8.79 16.96
C LEU A 35 -4.74 -8.38 16.46
N ARG A 36 -5.56 -9.35 16.05
CA ARG A 36 -6.96 -9.11 15.61
C ARG A 36 -7.83 -8.56 16.73
N ARG A 37 -7.69 -9.07 17.95
CA ARG A 37 -8.43 -8.55 19.12
C ARG A 37 -8.03 -7.11 19.44
N ARG A 38 -6.74 -6.79 19.40
CA ARG A 38 -6.24 -5.42 19.64
C ARG A 38 -6.76 -4.43 18.59
N ARG A 39 -6.81 -4.84 17.32
CA ARG A 39 -7.40 -4.02 16.24
C ARG A 39 -8.90 -3.78 16.45
N ARG A 40 -9.66 -4.81 16.84
CA ARG A 40 -11.11 -4.67 17.12
C ARG A 40 -11.40 -3.79 18.34
N ALA A 41 -10.56 -3.82 19.36
CA ALA A 41 -10.71 -2.96 20.53
C ALA A 41 -10.52 -1.47 20.21
N LEU A 42 -9.72 -1.14 19.18
CA LEU A 42 -9.49 0.24 18.73
C LEU A 42 -10.55 0.75 17.73
N SER A 43 -11.40 -0.12 17.19
CA SER A 43 -12.44 0.24 16.21
C SER A 43 -13.86 0.24 16.80
N GLY A 44 -14.02 0.02 18.11
CA GLY A 44 -15.32 -0.30 18.73
C GLY A 44 -16.02 0.81 19.54
N ALA A 45 -15.59 2.08 19.45
CA ALA A 45 -16.13 3.13 20.34
C ALA A 45 -16.75 4.36 19.63
N GLY A 46 -16.98 4.37 18.31
CA GLY A 46 -17.32 5.62 17.62
C GLY A 46 -18.23 5.51 16.39
N ALA A 47 -19.25 4.66 16.38
CA ALA A 47 -20.15 4.55 15.23
C ALA A 47 -21.63 4.33 15.58
N ALA A 48 -22.13 4.94 16.67
CA ALA A 48 -23.56 4.91 17.00
C ALA A 48 -24.02 6.18 17.75
N ALA A 49 -23.81 7.38 17.17
CA ALA A 49 -24.54 8.60 17.52
C ALA A 49 -24.15 9.75 16.57
N ALA A 50 -24.89 9.96 15.49
CA ALA A 50 -25.07 11.27 14.80
C ALA A 50 -25.80 11.14 13.46
N VAL A 51 -26.95 10.47 13.41
CA VAL A 51 -27.99 10.76 12.41
C VAL A 51 -29.33 10.60 13.15
N VAL A 52 -30.27 11.51 12.88
CA VAL A 52 -31.62 11.65 13.48
C VAL A 52 -31.70 12.61 14.66
N ALA A 53 -31.52 13.91 14.37
CA ALA A 53 -31.98 15.01 15.22
C ALA A 53 -32.59 16.17 14.39
N VAL A 54 -33.43 15.88 13.39
CA VAL A 54 -34.21 16.91 12.65
C VAL A 54 -35.63 16.43 12.23
N LEU A 55 -36.21 15.37 12.81
CA LEU A 55 -37.63 15.01 12.51
C LEU A 55 -38.39 14.59 13.77
N ALA A 56 -38.40 15.49 14.76
CA ALA A 56 -39.53 15.54 15.69
C ALA A 56 -40.66 16.33 15.02
N VAL A 57 -41.90 15.99 15.38
CA VAL A 57 -43.17 16.59 14.92
C VAL A 57 -43.71 15.99 13.62
N VAL A 58 -44.29 14.78 13.66
CA VAL A 58 -45.75 14.54 13.50
C VAL A 58 -46.07 13.12 14.02
N PHE A 59 -47.09 12.98 14.88
CA PHE A 59 -47.70 11.75 15.45
C PHE A 59 -46.86 11.00 16.52
N GLY A 60 -47.12 11.00 17.83
CA GLY A 60 -48.39 11.16 18.57
C GLY A 60 -49.37 10.08 18.13
N THR A 61 -49.71 9.01 18.87
CA THR A 61 -49.79 8.71 20.30
C THR A 61 -50.00 7.18 20.43
N VAL A 62 -50.13 6.62 21.66
CA VAL A 62 -50.67 5.26 21.99
C VAL A 62 -49.63 4.11 21.90
N TRP A 63 -49.21 3.36 22.93
CA TRP A 63 -49.78 2.97 24.24
C TRP A 63 -48.69 2.40 25.19
N LEU A 64 -49.05 2.39 26.49
CA LEU A 64 -48.38 1.77 27.66
C LEU A 64 -47.96 0.29 27.50
N ARG A 65 -46.78 -0.08 28.07
CA ARG A 65 -46.58 -1.11 29.15
C ARG A 65 -45.12 -1.63 29.23
N THR A 66 -44.54 -1.56 30.42
CA THR A 66 -43.37 -2.29 30.97
C THR A 66 -43.71 -3.77 31.25
N PRO A 67 -42.81 -4.67 31.72
CA PRO A 67 -41.36 -4.92 31.54
C PRO A 67 -41.08 -6.32 30.89
N GLY A 68 -39.79 -6.67 30.65
CA GLY A 68 -39.33 -7.98 30.09
C GLY A 68 -39.51 -9.19 31.03
N PRO A 69 -38.75 -10.31 30.92
CA PRO A 69 -37.70 -10.73 29.97
C PRO A 69 -37.91 -12.17 29.39
N ALA A 70 -37.13 -12.59 28.38
CA ALA A 70 -36.60 -13.97 28.23
C ALA A 70 -35.95 -14.19 26.84
N GLN A 71 -34.63 -14.27 26.85
CA GLN A 71 -33.81 -15.34 26.27
C GLN A 71 -34.50 -16.33 25.30
N GLN A 72 -34.02 -16.37 24.04
CA GLN A 72 -34.03 -17.57 23.20
C GLN A 72 -33.01 -17.44 22.05
N VAL A 73 -32.06 -18.37 22.06
CA VAL A 73 -31.17 -18.70 20.94
C VAL A 73 -32.02 -19.37 19.85
N PRO A 74 -31.71 -19.19 18.55
CA PRO A 74 -31.58 -20.40 17.76
C PRO A 74 -30.34 -20.41 16.86
N ALA A 75 -29.84 -21.63 16.69
CA ALA A 75 -28.73 -22.01 15.84
C ALA A 75 -29.13 -22.16 14.36
N ALA A 76 -28.10 -22.02 13.53
CA ALA A 76 -27.82 -22.65 12.24
C ALA A 76 -28.78 -22.47 11.05
N ALA A 77 -28.21 -21.90 9.98
CA ALA A 77 -28.37 -22.39 8.61
C ALA A 77 -26.99 -22.35 7.90
N PRO A 78 -26.61 -23.39 7.14
CA PRO A 78 -25.37 -23.41 6.34
C PRO A 78 -25.62 -22.77 4.97
N PRO A 79 -24.59 -22.16 4.35
CA PRO A 79 -24.27 -22.66 3.00
C PRO A 79 -22.76 -22.70 2.67
N THR A 80 -22.43 -23.80 1.98
CA THR A 80 -21.66 -23.88 0.73
C THR A 80 -20.15 -23.63 0.74
N ALA A 81 -19.50 -24.52 -0.01
CA ALA A 81 -18.08 -24.74 -0.14
C ALA A 81 -17.31 -23.60 -0.84
N SER A 82 -16.04 -23.54 -0.45
CA SER A 82 -14.84 -23.10 -1.20
C SER A 82 -14.87 -21.72 -1.85
N ASP A 83 -14.08 -20.81 -1.27
CA ASP A 83 -13.24 -19.94 -2.09
C ASP A 83 -11.97 -19.52 -1.34
N LEU A 84 -10.84 -19.61 -2.05
CA LEU A 84 -9.51 -19.21 -1.63
C LEU A 84 -9.51 -17.73 -1.22
N GLY A 85 -8.99 -17.43 -0.04
CA GLY A 85 -9.03 -16.10 0.57
C GLY A 85 -8.33 -15.03 -0.27
N THR A 86 -9.11 -14.35 -1.10
CA THR A 86 -8.82 -13.06 -1.73
C THR A 86 -8.39 -12.04 -0.66
N PRO A 87 -7.29 -11.28 -0.84
CA PRO A 87 -6.98 -10.17 0.05
C PRO A 87 -8.11 -9.14 0.00
N ALA A 88 -8.63 -8.78 1.17
CA ALA A 88 -9.72 -7.82 1.28
C ALA A 88 -9.35 -6.49 0.58
N PRO A 89 -10.26 -5.90 -0.22
CA PRO A 89 -10.01 -4.61 -0.84
C PRO A 89 -9.81 -3.58 0.27
N THR A 90 -8.65 -2.93 0.25
CA THR A 90 -8.44 -1.75 1.09
C THR A 90 -9.27 -0.64 0.45
N THR A 91 -10.40 -0.29 1.06
CA THR A 91 -11.20 0.85 0.60
C THR A 91 -10.30 2.08 0.60
N PRO A 92 -10.14 2.80 -0.53
CA PRO A 92 -9.34 4.00 -0.56
C PRO A 92 -9.96 5.02 0.40
N VAL A 93 -9.26 5.36 1.49
CA VAL A 93 -9.60 6.55 2.26
C VAL A 93 -9.31 7.72 1.33
N ALA A 94 -10.32 8.56 1.05
CA ALA A 94 -10.13 9.75 0.24
C ALA A 94 -9.00 10.59 0.86
N PRO A 95 -7.94 10.93 0.12
CA PRO A 95 -6.85 11.70 0.68
C PRO A 95 -7.36 13.07 1.11
N VAL A 96 -7.05 13.45 2.35
CA VAL A 96 -7.24 14.83 2.83
C VAL A 96 -6.41 15.75 1.93
N PRO A 97 -6.93 16.91 1.49
CA PRO A 97 -6.13 17.85 0.70
C PRO A 97 -4.88 18.26 1.47
N THR A 98 -3.73 17.80 0.99
CA THR A 98 -2.41 18.12 1.50
C THR A 98 -1.68 18.99 0.49
N GLN A 99 -1.08 20.08 0.98
CA GLN A 99 -0.30 21.00 0.16
C GLN A 99 1.01 20.31 -0.26
N PRO A 100 1.47 20.50 -1.51
CA PRO A 100 2.78 20.02 -1.94
C PRO A 100 3.92 20.56 -1.08
N ILE A 101 4.85 19.67 -0.73
CA ILE A 101 6.12 20.01 -0.11
C ILE A 101 7.19 20.00 -1.22
N GLY A 102 7.66 21.18 -1.59
CA GLY A 102 8.55 21.33 -2.75
C GLY A 102 7.77 21.35 -4.07
N ASP A 103 8.44 20.93 -5.14
CA ASP A 103 7.92 21.08 -6.50
C ASP A 103 7.00 19.92 -6.88
N VAL A 104 6.01 20.22 -7.73
CA VAL A 104 5.14 19.20 -8.31
C VAL A 104 5.83 18.57 -9.51
N ILE A 105 6.06 17.26 -9.44
CA ILE A 105 6.66 16.46 -10.50
C ILE A 105 5.61 16.25 -11.59
N THR A 106 5.91 16.77 -12.77
CA THR A 106 5.03 16.67 -13.94
C THR A 106 5.33 15.38 -14.69
N THR A 107 4.28 14.68 -15.12
CA THR A 107 4.41 13.48 -15.97
C THR A 107 3.86 13.75 -17.37
N ASP A 108 4.17 12.88 -18.31
CA ASP A 108 3.57 12.83 -19.64
C ASP A 108 2.20 12.11 -19.66
N LEU A 109 1.78 11.52 -18.54
CA LEU A 109 0.53 10.78 -18.43
C LEU A 109 -0.67 11.76 -18.35
N ARG A 110 -1.49 11.77 -19.40
CA ARG A 110 -2.75 12.53 -19.44
C ARG A 110 -3.95 11.62 -19.27
N THR A 111 -4.95 12.10 -18.55
CA THR A 111 -6.26 11.47 -18.37
C THR A 111 -7.36 12.42 -18.87
N PRO A 112 -8.60 11.94 -19.05
CA PRO A 112 -9.73 12.81 -19.35
C PRO A 112 -9.98 13.89 -18.28
N ASP A 113 -9.51 13.66 -17.05
CA ASP A 113 -9.74 14.52 -15.89
C ASP A 113 -8.57 15.49 -15.62
N GLY A 114 -7.45 15.38 -16.36
CA GLY A 114 -6.29 16.26 -16.20
C GLY A 114 -4.96 15.57 -16.49
N GLN A 115 -3.86 16.25 -16.20
CA GLN A 115 -2.53 15.65 -16.24
C GLN A 115 -2.26 14.94 -14.92
N LEU A 116 -1.80 13.69 -14.97
CA LEU A 116 -1.34 13.00 -13.78
C LEU A 116 0.00 13.60 -13.34
N VAL A 117 0.12 13.88 -12.06
CA VAL A 117 1.31 14.49 -11.46
C VAL A 117 1.61 13.84 -10.13
N PHE A 118 2.85 13.97 -9.67
CA PHE A 118 3.24 13.55 -8.34
C PHE A 118 3.75 14.72 -7.52
N TYR A 119 3.56 14.64 -6.21
CA TYR A 119 4.17 15.59 -5.28
C TYR A 119 4.32 14.95 -3.91
N PHE A 120 5.29 15.44 -3.15
CA PHE A 120 5.47 15.03 -1.77
C PHE A 120 4.49 15.79 -0.88
N ALA A 121 3.94 15.12 0.12
CA ALA A 121 2.93 15.66 1.02
C ALA A 121 3.18 15.19 2.46
N LYS A 122 2.80 16.02 3.43
CA LYS A 122 2.98 15.74 4.86
C LYS A 122 2.15 14.54 5.30
N VAL A 123 2.72 13.71 6.17
CA VAL A 123 2.05 12.62 6.87
C VAL A 123 2.25 12.85 8.37
N ASP A 124 1.15 12.86 9.13
CA ASP A 124 1.21 13.18 10.57
C ASP A 124 0.77 12.02 11.49
N GLN A 125 0.28 10.93 10.90
CA GLN A 125 -0.42 9.86 11.63
C GLN A 125 0.44 8.62 11.86
N VAL A 126 1.68 8.62 11.36
CA VAL A 126 2.59 7.48 11.41
C VAL A 126 3.91 7.94 12.04
N PRO A 127 4.27 7.46 13.24
CA PRO A 127 5.53 7.83 13.88
C PRO A 127 6.75 7.49 13.02
N GLY A 128 7.62 8.48 12.81
CA GLY A 128 8.83 8.35 11.98
C GLY A 128 8.60 8.58 10.48
N VAL A 129 7.37 8.86 10.06
CA VAL A 129 7.02 9.12 8.65
C VAL A 129 6.43 10.52 8.59
N ASP A 130 7.24 11.46 8.11
CA ASP A 130 6.92 12.87 7.97
C ASP A 130 6.29 13.18 6.61
N PHE A 131 6.55 12.35 5.60
CA PHE A 131 6.02 12.55 4.25
C PHE A 131 5.62 11.25 3.52
N GLY A 132 4.89 11.45 2.44
CA GLY A 132 4.58 10.45 1.43
C GLY A 132 4.48 11.08 0.05
N VAL A 133 4.24 10.24 -0.95
CA VAL A 133 4.04 10.66 -2.33
C VAL A 133 2.56 10.62 -2.67
N MET A 134 2.04 11.76 -3.08
CA MET A 134 0.70 11.88 -3.62
C MET A 134 0.72 11.80 -5.15
N ALA A 135 -0.04 10.86 -5.70
CA ALA A 135 -0.53 10.95 -7.06
C ALA A 135 -1.74 11.89 -7.10
N GLY A 136 -1.74 12.84 -8.03
CA GLY A 136 -2.82 13.81 -8.19
C GLY A 136 -3.09 14.15 -9.66
N LEU A 137 -4.19 14.85 -9.89
CA LEU A 137 -4.52 15.43 -11.19
C LEU A 137 -4.30 16.93 -11.16
N ARG A 138 -3.61 17.43 -12.18
CA ARG A 138 -3.44 18.85 -12.44
C ARG A 138 -4.34 19.26 -13.59
N THR A 139 -5.25 20.19 -13.31
CA THR A 139 -5.95 21.00 -14.32
C THR A 139 -5.27 22.38 -14.38
N ALA A 140 -5.80 23.30 -15.20
CA ALA A 140 -5.21 24.64 -15.35
C ALA A 140 -5.16 25.43 -14.01
N ASP A 141 -6.11 25.16 -13.12
CA ASP A 141 -6.39 25.96 -11.92
C ASP A 141 -6.34 25.17 -10.61
N ARG A 142 -6.19 23.84 -10.68
CA ARG A 142 -6.35 22.97 -9.51
C ARG A 142 -5.39 21.80 -9.52
N LEU A 143 -4.94 21.45 -8.31
CA LEU A 143 -4.30 20.18 -7.99
C LEU A 143 -5.27 19.35 -7.15
N GLN A 144 -5.72 18.23 -7.69
CA GLN A 144 -6.62 17.30 -7.01
C GLN A 144 -5.83 16.09 -6.49
N PRO A 145 -5.82 15.81 -5.18
CA PRO A 145 -5.19 14.61 -4.65
C PRO A 145 -6.02 13.37 -5.01
N LEU A 146 -5.36 12.26 -5.36
CA LEU A 146 -6.04 11.00 -5.69
C LEU A 146 -5.58 9.84 -4.82
N TYR A 147 -4.27 9.64 -4.68
CA TYR A 147 -3.74 8.45 -4.03
C TYR A 147 -2.40 8.76 -3.34
N LEU A 148 -2.38 8.65 -2.01
CA LEU A 148 -1.18 8.81 -1.21
C LEU A 148 -0.52 7.45 -0.99
N ALA A 149 0.78 7.37 -1.27
CA ALA A 149 1.61 6.24 -0.91
C ALA A 149 2.73 6.71 0.04
N ASN A 150 2.82 6.10 1.21
CA ASN A 150 3.76 6.47 2.25
C ASN A 150 4.29 5.24 2.97
N GLU A 151 5.37 5.42 3.71
CA GLU A 151 5.87 4.41 4.63
C GLU A 151 4.86 4.20 5.77
N THR A 152 4.72 2.97 6.25
CA THR A 152 3.73 2.62 7.28
C THR A 152 4.36 2.36 8.65
N LYS A 153 5.69 2.27 8.71
CA LYS A 153 6.48 2.07 9.93
C LYS A 153 7.93 2.48 9.70
N GLY A 154 8.60 2.91 10.76
CA GLY A 154 10.01 3.28 10.65
C GLY A 154 10.19 4.65 10.01
N SER A 155 11.40 4.89 9.49
CA SER A 155 11.75 6.18 8.87
C SER A 155 11.42 6.18 7.38
N ASP A 156 10.83 7.28 6.92
CA ASP A 156 10.61 7.59 5.50
C ASP A 156 11.88 8.02 4.75
N THR A 157 13.02 8.12 5.43
CA THR A 157 14.33 8.44 4.84
C THR A 157 15.35 7.34 5.08
N SER A 158 14.93 6.16 5.54
CA SER A 158 15.85 5.02 5.61
C SER A 158 16.27 4.60 4.21
N PHE A 159 17.51 4.16 4.02
CA PHE A 159 17.98 3.77 2.69
C PHE A 159 17.13 2.63 2.08
N GLY A 160 16.59 2.84 0.88
CA GLY A 160 15.82 1.82 0.17
C GLY A 160 14.54 2.32 -0.53
N PHE A 161 13.75 1.36 -1.00
CA PHE A 161 12.45 1.63 -1.63
C PHE A 161 11.35 1.83 -0.58
N HIS A 162 10.53 2.85 -0.79
CA HIS A 162 9.45 3.24 0.10
C HIS A 162 8.16 3.54 -0.65
N GLY A 163 7.03 3.39 0.05
CA GLY A 163 5.72 3.78 -0.45
C GLY A 163 5.38 3.17 -1.82
N THR A 164 5.91 1.99 -2.15
CA THR A 164 5.65 1.37 -3.45
C THR A 164 4.21 0.91 -3.52
N SER A 165 3.41 1.55 -4.36
CA SER A 165 1.98 1.27 -4.50
C SER A 165 1.47 1.65 -5.89
N GLY A 166 0.15 1.66 -6.06
CA GLY A 166 -0.51 2.01 -7.31
C GLY A 166 -0.75 0.81 -8.22
N GLY A 167 -0.84 1.08 -9.53
CA GLY A 167 -1.37 0.13 -10.49
C GLY A 167 -2.83 -0.23 -10.18
N THR A 168 -3.60 0.79 -9.83
CA THR A 168 -5.01 0.74 -9.46
C THR A 168 -5.80 1.83 -10.19
N ILE A 169 -7.11 1.83 -10.04
CA ILE A 169 -7.99 2.86 -10.59
C ILE A 169 -8.64 3.60 -9.42
N VAL A 170 -8.55 4.93 -9.42
CA VAL A 170 -9.24 5.82 -8.49
C VAL A 170 -10.20 6.69 -9.32
N GLY A 171 -11.50 6.53 -9.09
CA GLY A 171 -12.52 7.12 -9.97
C GLY A 171 -12.39 6.57 -11.39
N ARG A 172 -12.04 7.44 -12.35
CA ARG A 172 -11.78 7.06 -13.76
C ARG A 172 -10.29 7.10 -14.14
N THR A 173 -9.43 7.43 -13.17
CA THR A 173 -8.01 7.62 -13.41
C THR A 173 -7.23 6.38 -13.02
N ARG A 174 -6.43 5.86 -13.96
CA ARG A 174 -5.45 4.81 -13.68
C ARG A 174 -4.23 5.44 -13.03
N ILE A 175 -3.93 5.01 -11.81
CA ILE A 175 -2.73 5.39 -11.09
C ILE A 175 -1.63 4.39 -11.48
N PRO A 176 -0.49 4.82 -12.04
CA PRO A 176 0.65 3.95 -12.33
C PRO A 176 1.17 3.31 -11.05
N VAL A 177 2.06 2.34 -11.20
CA VAL A 177 2.89 1.91 -10.07
C VAL A 177 3.93 2.99 -9.81
N PHE A 178 4.05 3.45 -8.56
CA PHE A 178 4.97 4.50 -8.17
C PHE A 178 5.44 4.33 -6.73
N GLY A 179 6.46 5.10 -6.36
CA GLY A 179 7.01 5.18 -5.01
C GLY A 179 8.22 6.09 -5.02
N TYR A 180 9.06 5.99 -3.99
CA TYR A 180 10.35 6.67 -3.99
C TYR A 180 11.46 5.75 -3.47
N PHE A 181 12.70 6.11 -3.80
CA PHE A 181 13.91 5.51 -3.27
C PHE A 181 14.67 6.56 -2.47
N SER A 182 15.07 6.23 -1.24
CA SER A 182 15.97 7.06 -0.45
C SER A 182 17.41 6.56 -0.65
N GLY A 183 18.22 7.41 -1.28
CA GLY A 183 19.60 7.19 -1.70
C GLY A 183 19.88 7.66 -3.13
N PRO A 184 21.15 7.66 -3.58
CA PRO A 184 21.58 8.28 -4.83
C PRO A 184 21.27 7.40 -6.08
N ALA A 185 20.00 7.06 -6.28
CA ALA A 185 19.55 6.29 -7.42
C ALA A 185 19.45 7.18 -8.67
N GLU A 186 20.17 6.81 -9.72
CA GLU A 186 19.99 7.41 -11.06
C GLU A 186 19.02 6.59 -11.91
N GLN A 187 19.01 5.28 -11.72
CA GLN A 187 18.16 4.37 -12.47
C GLN A 187 17.43 3.43 -11.52
N ILE A 188 16.13 3.28 -11.77
CA ILE A 188 15.28 2.30 -11.08
C ILE A 188 14.66 1.40 -12.13
N THR A 189 14.73 0.08 -11.91
CA THR A 189 14.15 -0.92 -12.81
C THR A 189 13.30 -1.92 -12.05
N THR A 190 12.46 -2.62 -12.79
CA THR A 190 11.75 -3.81 -12.32
C THR A 190 11.71 -4.88 -13.41
N THR A 191 11.28 -6.10 -13.08
CA THR A 191 10.97 -7.13 -14.08
C THR A 191 9.49 -7.45 -14.07
N VAL A 192 8.87 -7.48 -15.25
CA VAL A 192 7.49 -7.95 -15.45
C VAL A 192 7.49 -8.94 -16.62
N GLY A 193 7.08 -10.18 -16.36
CA GLY A 193 7.04 -11.23 -17.38
C GLY A 193 8.41 -11.51 -18.01
N GLY A 194 9.48 -11.48 -17.21
CA GLY A 194 10.85 -11.72 -17.67
C GLY A 194 11.52 -10.55 -18.40
N ARG A 195 10.83 -9.43 -18.61
CA ARG A 195 11.39 -8.23 -19.23
C ARG A 195 11.77 -7.19 -18.18
N THR A 196 12.99 -6.67 -18.25
CA THR A 196 13.42 -5.55 -17.43
C THR A 196 12.85 -4.25 -17.99
N LEU A 197 12.21 -3.48 -17.12
CA LEU A 197 11.56 -2.22 -17.44
C LEU A 197 12.18 -1.12 -16.57
N ALA A 198 12.54 0.00 -17.19
CA ALA A 198 13.00 1.18 -16.46
C ALA A 198 11.81 2.00 -15.96
N ALA A 199 11.92 2.55 -14.76
CA ALA A 199 11.02 3.57 -14.27
C ALA A 199 11.42 4.93 -14.85
N HIS A 200 10.45 5.82 -14.95
CA HIS A 200 10.73 7.25 -14.96
C HIS A 200 11.16 7.66 -13.55
N THR A 201 12.09 8.60 -13.46
CA THR A 201 12.61 9.09 -12.18
C THR A 201 12.57 10.62 -12.12
N ALA A 202 12.43 11.15 -10.91
CA ALA A 202 12.58 12.57 -10.63
C ALA A 202 13.10 12.77 -9.20
N ARG A 203 14.07 13.67 -9.02
CA ARG A 203 14.57 14.00 -7.68
C ARG A 203 13.62 14.96 -7.00
N TRP A 204 13.43 14.76 -5.69
CA TRP A 204 12.66 15.70 -4.89
C TRP A 204 13.43 17.02 -4.70
N SER A 205 12.74 18.15 -4.81
CA SER A 205 13.40 19.47 -4.72
C SER A 205 13.80 19.88 -3.30
N LYS A 206 13.31 19.19 -2.26
CA LYS A 206 13.74 19.44 -0.87
C LYS A 206 14.88 18.54 -0.42
N ASP A 207 14.95 17.33 -0.95
CA ASP A 207 16.01 16.38 -0.68
C ASP A 207 16.33 15.59 -1.97
N PRO A 208 17.40 15.96 -2.69
CA PRO A 208 17.78 15.30 -3.94
C PRO A 208 18.16 13.82 -3.78
N ASP A 209 18.43 13.34 -2.56
CA ASP A 209 18.67 11.92 -2.27
C ASP A 209 17.36 11.13 -2.19
N VAL A 210 16.20 11.79 -2.24
CA VAL A 210 14.89 11.14 -2.38
C VAL A 210 14.47 11.18 -3.84
N VAL A 211 14.46 10.00 -4.48
CA VAL A 211 14.19 9.84 -5.91
C VAL A 211 12.81 9.22 -6.10
N MET A 212 11.88 10.03 -6.60
CA MET A 212 10.58 9.55 -7.08
C MET A 212 10.77 8.59 -8.25
N PHE A 213 9.96 7.55 -8.31
CA PHE A 213 9.84 6.73 -9.51
C PHE A 213 8.38 6.40 -9.84
N TRP A 214 8.11 6.23 -11.13
CA TRP A 214 6.86 5.65 -11.62
C TRP A 214 7.09 4.86 -12.90
N PHE A 215 6.24 3.88 -13.16
CA PHE A 215 6.28 3.09 -14.39
C PHE A 215 5.14 3.47 -15.31
N ASP A 216 5.33 3.27 -16.62
CA ASP A 216 4.23 3.37 -17.57
C ASP A 216 3.15 2.33 -17.21
N PRO A 217 1.88 2.73 -17.00
CA PRO A 217 0.81 1.81 -16.65
C PRO A 217 0.58 0.67 -17.65
N LYS A 218 1.02 0.83 -18.92
CA LYS A 218 0.91 -0.22 -19.96
C LYS A 218 1.92 -1.35 -19.74
N ASP A 219 3.08 -1.03 -19.18
CA ASP A 219 4.19 -1.96 -18.99
C ASP A 219 4.14 -2.59 -17.60
N VAL A 220 3.71 -1.83 -16.59
CA VAL A 220 3.54 -2.28 -15.22
C VAL A 220 2.11 -2.00 -14.75
N PRO A 221 1.17 -2.94 -14.96
CA PRO A 221 -0.24 -2.70 -14.70
C PRO A 221 -0.64 -2.75 -13.23
N SER A 222 0.18 -3.35 -12.35
CA SER A 222 -0.08 -3.52 -10.92
C SER A 222 1.20 -3.65 -10.10
N ALA A 223 1.25 -3.05 -8.91
CA ALA A 223 2.37 -3.17 -7.99
C ALA A 223 2.61 -4.63 -7.56
N ALA A 224 1.56 -5.47 -7.56
CA ALA A 224 1.64 -6.89 -7.24
C ALA A 224 2.44 -7.72 -8.27
N ARG A 225 2.78 -7.14 -9.43
CA ARG A 225 3.54 -7.82 -10.50
C ARG A 225 5.00 -7.39 -10.58
N LEU A 226 5.44 -6.47 -9.73
CA LEU A 226 6.85 -6.04 -9.66
C LEU A 226 7.71 -7.18 -9.11
N THR A 227 8.80 -7.53 -9.78
CA THR A 227 9.76 -8.48 -9.20
C THR A 227 11.17 -8.32 -9.79
N PRO A 228 12.22 -8.13 -8.96
CA PRO A 228 12.28 -7.18 -7.85
C PRO A 228 12.33 -5.72 -8.36
N LEU A 229 12.21 -4.74 -7.46
CA LEU A 229 12.68 -3.38 -7.74
C LEU A 229 14.20 -3.31 -7.51
N VAL A 230 14.90 -2.66 -8.44
CA VAL A 230 16.35 -2.52 -8.38
C VAL A 230 16.73 -1.07 -8.64
N ALA A 231 17.53 -0.48 -7.75
CA ALA A 231 18.10 0.85 -7.93
C ALA A 231 19.58 0.75 -8.28
N TYR A 232 20.05 1.67 -9.10
CA TYR A 232 21.44 1.78 -9.54
C TYR A 232 21.93 3.22 -9.41
N THR A 233 23.21 3.39 -9.10
CA THR A 233 23.93 4.66 -9.17
C THR A 233 24.23 5.06 -10.62
N ALA A 234 24.79 6.26 -10.80
CA ALA A 234 25.21 6.78 -12.11
C ALA A 234 26.21 5.89 -12.86
N ASP A 235 27.11 5.24 -12.13
CA ASP A 235 28.11 4.29 -12.64
C ASP A 235 27.55 2.87 -12.85
N GLY A 236 26.24 2.67 -12.65
CA GLY A 236 25.57 1.38 -12.85
C GLY A 236 25.75 0.39 -11.70
N LYS A 237 26.30 0.83 -10.55
CA LYS A 237 26.41 -0.02 -9.36
C LYS A 237 25.03 -0.22 -8.74
N ARG A 238 24.68 -1.48 -8.52
CA ARG A 238 23.42 -1.87 -7.86
C ARG A 238 23.42 -1.39 -6.39
N LEU A 239 22.36 -0.69 -6.00
CA LEU A 239 22.13 -0.15 -4.66
C LEU A 239 21.32 -1.10 -3.77
N THR A 240 20.47 -1.94 -4.35
CA THR A 240 19.68 -2.92 -3.60
C THR A 240 20.32 -4.30 -3.59
N ARG A 241 20.14 -5.06 -2.50
CA ARG A 241 20.59 -6.45 -2.41
C ARG A 241 19.51 -7.41 -2.88
#